data_AF-A0A1H1DYH1-F1
#
_entry.id   AF-A0A1H1DYH1-F1
#
_cell.length_a   1.000
_cell.length_b   1.000
_cell.length_c   1.000
_cell.angle_alpha   90.00
_cell.angle_beta   90.00
_cell.angle_gamma   90.00
#
_symmetry.space_group_name_H-M   'P 1'
#
loop_
_entity.id
_entity.type
_entity.pdbx_description
1 polymer ?
#
loop_
_entity_poly.entity_id
_entity_poly.type
_entity_poly.pdbx_seq_one_letter_code
_entity_poly.pdbx_strand_id
1 'polypeptide(L)'
;MARASAFLGDPQRKELVLSGAKAPAAPGDIWWPVNFDKEAISSFCDSNGLAPAFFHFLRALVGPSGEAEVSQSLVDAISVLPLRADTQAVFKGWLLWIWDGREGESLKSVLAGSDAYGPACDLVRLHQLGEGTASRQQWRQARSALVSTVSAGPEQASAANIVAAMGWDFTTTPGAAADLVHTCFSETSTRVREAFGWTDVDGDRVQSAIVRLHTLAGAELGNPPADRSDREAMTRYMEAFNAIVAREETEAEAQAMARMRELGAVGSESTRKLKTKLLDGLFLQVRAAPLVKGEPVYT
;
A
#
# COMPACT_ATOMS: atom_id res chain seq x y z
N MET A 1 -4.14 20.10 16.93
CA MET A 1 -3.35 18.92 17.34
C MET A 1 -1.89 19.31 17.34
N ALA A 2 -1.08 18.75 18.25
CA ALA A 2 0.38 18.89 18.16
C ALA A 2 0.86 18.22 16.87
N ARG A 3 1.88 18.78 16.22
CA ARG A 3 2.47 18.17 15.01
C ARG A 3 3.11 16.85 15.40
N ALA A 4 2.96 15.83 14.56
CA ALA A 4 3.65 14.57 14.76
C ALA A 4 5.17 14.81 14.73
N SER A 5 5.88 14.42 15.79
CA SER A 5 7.31 14.61 15.97
C SER A 5 7.93 13.22 16.07
N ALA A 6 8.55 12.73 14.99
CA ALA A 6 8.98 11.35 14.87
C ALA A 6 9.81 10.89 16.08
N PHE A 7 9.36 9.79 16.69
CA PHE A 7 9.94 9.17 17.89
C PHE A 7 10.01 10.09 19.10
N LEU A 8 9.26 11.20 19.10
CA LEU A 8 9.32 12.25 20.12
C LEU A 8 10.73 12.82 20.31
N GLY A 9 11.59 12.68 19.29
CA GLY A 9 13.01 13.02 19.36
C GLY A 9 13.90 12.03 20.14
N ASP A 10 13.35 10.90 20.58
CA ASP A 10 14.07 9.90 21.39
C ASP A 10 14.70 8.80 20.51
N PRO A 11 16.05 8.69 20.50
CA PRO A 11 16.74 7.64 19.73
C PRO A 11 16.45 6.22 20.25
N GLN A 12 16.21 6.01 21.55
CA GLN A 12 15.89 4.69 22.08
C GLN A 12 14.52 4.24 21.59
N ARG A 13 13.55 5.15 21.56
CA ARG A 13 12.23 4.89 20.99
C ARG A 13 12.31 4.51 19.50
N LYS A 14 13.13 5.22 18.73
CA LYS A 14 13.39 4.84 17.32
C LYS A 14 13.98 3.44 17.22
N GLU A 15 14.95 3.10 18.06
CA GLU A 15 15.56 1.76 18.05
C GLU A 15 14.58 0.66 18.47
N LEU A 16 13.67 0.94 19.41
CA LEU A 16 12.60 0.01 19.79
C LEU A 16 11.66 -0.27 18.60
N VAL A 17 11.26 0.78 17.86
CA VAL A 17 10.45 0.63 16.64
C VAL A 17 11.19 -0.18 15.58
N LEU A 18 12.47 0.12 15.35
CA LEU A 18 13.31 -0.61 14.39
C LEU A 18 13.52 -2.08 14.79
N SER A 19 13.76 -2.33 16.07
CA SER A 19 13.91 -3.69 16.61
C SER A 19 12.63 -4.48 16.46
N GLY A 20 11.47 -3.87 16.73
CA GLY A 20 10.16 -4.49 16.51
C GLY A 20 9.90 -4.79 15.02
N ALA A 21 10.28 -3.89 14.12
CA ALA A 21 10.15 -4.10 12.67
C ALA A 21 11.11 -5.19 12.13
N LYS A 22 12.29 -5.36 12.74
CA LYS A 22 13.27 -6.39 12.38
C LYS A 22 12.99 -7.75 13.02
N ALA A 23 12.22 -7.78 14.10
CA ALA A 23 11.95 -9.01 14.82
C ALA A 23 11.29 -10.02 13.87
N PRO A 24 11.78 -11.28 13.81
CA PRO A 24 11.09 -12.31 13.07
C PRO A 24 9.69 -12.42 13.65
N ALA A 25 8.69 -12.33 12.77
CA ALA A 25 7.32 -12.71 13.09
C ALA A 25 7.35 -14.05 13.82
N ALA A 26 6.82 -14.12 15.04
CA ALA A 26 6.64 -15.40 15.70
C ALA A 26 5.71 -16.28 14.83
N PRO A 27 5.75 -17.60 14.98
CA PRO A 27 4.94 -18.47 14.15
C PRO A 27 3.44 -18.16 14.26
N GLY A 28 2.82 -17.74 13.16
CA GLY A 28 1.41 -17.31 13.15
C GLY A 28 1.17 -15.82 13.43
N ASP A 29 2.19 -15.09 13.89
CA ASP A 29 2.14 -13.64 14.01
C ASP A 29 2.45 -13.02 12.65
N ILE A 30 1.42 -12.56 11.95
CA ILE A 30 1.61 -11.72 10.78
C ILE A 30 2.28 -10.42 11.26
N TRP A 31 3.47 -10.16 10.72
CA TRP A 31 4.39 -9.02 10.88
C TRP A 31 3.84 -7.78 11.61
N TRP A 32 4.60 -7.18 12.51
CA TRP A 32 4.31 -5.87 13.12
C TRP A 32 4.22 -4.79 12.02
N PRO A 33 3.07 -4.14 11.72
CA PRO A 33 1.84 -3.97 12.50
C PRO A 33 0.58 -4.42 11.76
N VAL A 34 0.64 -5.57 11.09
CA VAL A 34 -0.44 -6.09 10.23
C VAL A 34 -1.66 -6.55 11.04
N ASN A 35 -1.49 -6.86 12.33
CA ASN A 35 -2.59 -7.24 13.24
C ASN A 35 -3.12 -6.10 14.11
N PHE A 36 -2.63 -4.86 13.92
CA PHE A 36 -3.19 -3.76 14.69
C PHE A 36 -4.61 -3.45 14.23
N ASP A 37 -5.52 -3.51 15.20
CA ASP A 37 -6.81 -2.84 15.09
C ASP A 37 -6.62 -1.31 15.14
N LYS A 38 -7.72 -0.59 14.97
CA LYS A 38 -7.70 0.87 14.91
C LYS A 38 -7.17 1.53 16.19
N GLU A 39 -7.44 0.94 17.36
CA GLU A 39 -7.03 1.50 18.66
C GLU A 39 -5.53 1.27 18.89
N ALA A 40 -5.04 0.07 18.56
CA ALA A 40 -3.62 -0.27 18.61
C ALA A 40 -2.78 0.64 17.69
N ILE A 41 -3.28 0.96 16.48
CA ILE A 41 -2.62 1.92 15.59
C ILE A 41 -2.52 3.30 16.24
N SER A 42 -3.63 3.83 16.77
CA SER A 42 -3.63 5.16 17.39
C SER A 42 -2.66 5.20 18.56
N SER A 43 -2.77 4.24 19.48
CA SER A 43 -1.90 4.13 20.66
C SER A 43 -0.42 4.03 20.28
N PHE A 44 -0.09 3.23 19.26
CA PHE A 44 1.27 3.12 18.76
C PHE A 44 1.77 4.43 18.15
N CYS A 45 0.96 5.08 17.32
CA CYS A 45 1.32 6.35 16.68
C CYS A 45 1.53 7.46 17.70
N ASP A 46 0.61 7.59 18.67
CA ASP A 46 0.69 8.57 19.75
C ASP A 46 1.93 8.33 20.61
N SER A 47 2.19 7.07 20.98
CA SER A 47 3.38 6.69 21.74
C SER A 47 4.67 6.99 20.99
N ASN A 48 4.68 6.91 19.65
CA ASN A 48 5.90 7.08 18.86
C ASN A 48 5.99 8.42 18.12
N GLY A 49 5.08 9.35 18.37
CA GLY A 49 5.06 10.65 17.68
C GLY A 49 4.94 10.53 16.16
N LEU A 50 4.25 9.50 15.67
CA LEU A 50 4.03 9.25 14.24
C LEU A 50 2.62 9.70 13.84
N ALA A 51 2.46 10.22 12.63
CA ALA A 51 1.15 10.52 12.07
C ALA A 51 0.45 9.19 11.69
N PRO A 52 -0.81 8.95 12.11
CA PRO A 52 -1.51 7.70 11.77
C PRO A 52 -1.60 7.43 10.27
N ALA A 53 -1.79 8.46 9.43
CA ALA A 53 -1.81 8.33 7.98
C ALA A 53 -0.48 7.83 7.41
N PHE A 54 0.64 8.35 7.91
CA PHE A 54 1.98 7.89 7.54
C PHE A 54 2.17 6.41 7.90
N PHE A 55 1.69 6.00 9.08
CA PHE A 55 1.79 4.60 9.49
C PHE A 55 0.91 3.66 8.65
N HIS A 56 -0.34 4.03 8.36
CA HIS A 56 -1.21 3.30 7.45
C HIS A 56 -0.60 3.14 6.06
N PHE A 57 0.03 4.21 5.56
CA PHE A 57 0.78 4.20 4.32
C PHE A 57 1.93 3.18 4.34
N LEU A 58 2.80 3.22 5.35
CA LEU A 58 3.91 2.26 5.48
C LEU A 58 3.38 0.81 5.53
N ARG A 59 2.35 0.55 6.34
CA ARG A 59 1.74 -0.78 6.47
C ARG A 59 1.19 -1.28 5.12
N ALA A 60 0.52 -0.43 4.37
CA ALA A 60 -0.07 -0.81 3.08
C ALA A 60 0.99 -1.14 2.02
N LEU A 61 2.19 -0.55 2.09
CA LEU A 61 3.29 -0.88 1.17
C LEU A 61 3.79 -2.32 1.33
N VAL A 62 3.81 -2.86 2.56
CA VAL A 62 4.23 -4.26 2.82
C VAL A 62 3.27 -5.26 2.21
N GLY A 63 1.97 -4.96 2.31
CA GLY A 63 0.91 -5.89 1.97
C GLY A 63 0.82 -7.09 2.94
N PRO A 64 -0.19 -7.95 2.77
CA PRO A 64 -0.41 -9.10 3.65
C PRO A 64 0.60 -10.24 3.48
N SER A 65 1.34 -10.27 2.36
CA SER A 65 2.30 -11.33 2.04
C SER A 65 3.65 -11.18 2.75
N GLY A 66 3.92 -10.03 3.40
CA GLY A 66 5.13 -9.86 4.19
C GLY A 66 6.43 -10.08 3.42
N GLU A 67 6.47 -9.69 2.13
CA GLU A 67 7.65 -9.84 1.27
C GLU A 67 8.90 -9.27 1.96
N ALA A 68 9.88 -10.14 2.24
CA ALA A 68 11.05 -9.80 3.05
C ALA A 68 11.81 -8.56 2.55
N GLU A 69 11.87 -8.36 1.22
CA GLU A 69 12.48 -7.19 0.59
C GLU A 69 11.74 -5.88 0.91
N VAL A 70 10.41 -5.92 0.96
CA VAL A 70 9.57 -4.75 1.25
C VAL A 70 9.61 -4.44 2.75
N SER A 71 9.60 -5.47 3.58
CA SER A 71 9.84 -5.38 5.02
C SER A 71 11.18 -4.71 5.33
N GLN A 72 12.25 -5.09 4.63
CA GLN A 72 13.55 -4.44 4.78
C GLN A 72 13.51 -2.98 4.32
N SER A 73 12.83 -2.68 3.21
CA SER A 73 12.70 -1.31 2.72
C SER A 73 11.97 -0.39 3.71
N LEU A 74 11.01 -0.92 4.47
CA LEU A 74 10.40 -0.17 5.58
C LEU A 74 11.35 0.07 6.74
N VAL A 75 12.10 -0.95 7.14
CA VAL A 75 13.15 -0.82 8.16
C VAL A 75 14.13 0.27 7.73
N ASP A 76 14.53 0.27 6.46
CA ASP A 76 15.42 1.26 5.90
C ASP A 76 14.79 2.66 5.92
N ALA A 77 13.52 2.80 5.53
CA ALA A 77 12.80 4.09 5.57
C ALA A 77 12.70 4.66 6.99
N ILE A 78 12.35 3.82 7.98
CA ILE A 78 12.33 4.20 9.40
C ILE A 78 13.75 4.54 9.88
N SER A 79 14.77 3.79 9.44
CA SER A 79 16.17 3.99 9.86
C SER A 79 16.72 5.34 9.43
N VAL A 80 16.33 5.84 8.26
CA VAL A 80 16.77 7.15 7.76
C VAL A 80 15.84 8.30 8.16
N LEU A 81 14.68 8.02 8.76
CA LEU A 81 13.74 9.04 9.25
C LEU A 81 14.39 9.86 10.37
N PRO A 82 14.59 11.18 10.19
CA PRO A 82 15.18 12.01 11.23
C PRO A 82 14.35 11.96 12.51
N LEU A 83 15.02 12.02 13.65
CA LEU A 83 14.34 12.29 14.93
C LEU A 83 13.60 13.62 14.81
N ARG A 84 12.37 13.70 15.33
CA ARG A 84 11.50 14.89 15.24
C ARG A 84 11.05 15.28 13.82
N ALA A 85 11.20 14.38 12.85
CA ALA A 85 10.61 14.58 11.53
C ALA A 85 9.09 14.74 11.65
N ASP A 86 8.54 15.73 10.94
CA ASP A 86 7.10 15.85 10.76
C ASP A 86 6.63 14.78 9.77
N THR A 87 6.29 13.59 10.29
CA THR A 87 5.88 12.43 9.48
C THR A 87 4.62 12.69 8.66
N GLN A 88 3.81 13.65 9.08
CA GLN A 88 2.65 14.09 8.35
C GLN A 88 3.03 14.91 7.13
N ALA A 89 3.97 15.85 7.30
CA ALA A 89 4.57 16.60 6.20
C ALA A 89 5.32 15.68 5.22
N VAL A 90 5.98 14.61 5.71
CA VAL A 90 6.61 13.58 4.85
C VAL A 90 5.57 12.90 3.97
N PHE A 91 4.47 12.40 4.55
CA PHE A 91 3.41 11.75 3.79
C PHE A 91 2.77 12.70 2.77
N LYS A 92 2.50 13.94 3.17
CA LYS A 92 1.98 14.98 2.28
C LYS A 92 2.96 15.31 1.14
N GLY A 93 4.25 15.44 1.44
CA GLY A 93 5.29 15.64 0.43
C GLY A 93 5.31 14.50 -0.58
N TRP A 94 5.05 13.27 -0.12
CA TRP A 94 4.97 12.10 -0.99
C TRP A 94 3.74 12.12 -1.90
N LEU A 95 2.57 12.52 -1.40
CA LEU A 95 1.37 12.74 -2.22
C LEU A 95 1.63 13.74 -3.35
N LEU A 96 2.27 14.87 -3.02
CA LEU A 96 2.63 15.89 -4.00
C LEU A 96 3.70 15.40 -4.98
N TRP A 97 4.64 14.57 -4.51
CA TRP A 97 5.63 13.95 -5.37
C TRP A 97 5.00 12.99 -6.39
N ILE A 98 3.98 12.20 -6.03
CA ILE A 98 3.26 11.37 -7.00
C ILE A 98 2.56 12.24 -8.05
N TRP A 99 1.95 13.35 -7.59
CA TRP A 99 1.25 14.26 -8.47
C TRP A 99 2.18 14.94 -9.48
N ASP A 100 3.24 15.59 -9.02
CA ASP A 100 4.13 16.37 -9.89
C ASP A 100 5.22 15.51 -10.56
N GLY A 101 5.70 14.45 -9.89
CA GLY A 101 6.55 13.37 -10.38
C GLY A 101 7.70 13.78 -11.32
N ARG A 102 8.15 12.83 -12.14
CA ARG A 102 8.97 13.13 -13.33
C ARG A 102 8.04 13.40 -14.51
N GLU A 103 8.46 14.28 -15.41
CA GLU A 103 7.72 14.59 -16.64
C GLU A 103 7.49 13.32 -17.47
N GLY A 104 6.25 13.08 -17.91
CA GLY A 104 5.82 11.88 -18.64
C GLY A 104 5.49 10.67 -17.77
N GLU A 105 5.77 10.70 -16.46
CA GLU A 105 5.45 9.63 -15.50
C GLU A 105 4.52 10.10 -14.37
N SER A 106 4.28 11.40 -14.24
CA SER A 106 3.48 11.97 -13.16
C SER A 106 1.98 11.96 -13.47
N LEU A 107 1.14 11.87 -12.44
CA LEU A 107 -0.32 11.92 -12.60
C LEU A 107 -0.75 13.20 -13.31
N LYS A 108 -0.08 14.32 -13.00
CA LYS A 108 -0.30 15.60 -13.67
C LYS A 108 -0.06 15.53 -15.17
N SER A 109 1.02 14.89 -15.60
CA SER A 109 1.35 14.77 -17.03
C SER A 109 0.37 13.86 -17.76
N VAL A 110 -0.05 12.75 -17.14
CA VAL A 110 -1.04 11.81 -17.70
C VAL A 110 -2.41 12.49 -17.88
N LEU A 111 -2.82 13.30 -16.91
CA LEU A 111 -4.10 14.00 -16.95
C LEU A 111 -4.07 15.29 -17.78
N ALA A 112 -2.90 15.77 -18.20
CA ALA A 112 -2.79 17.03 -18.93
C ALA A 112 -3.64 17.00 -20.22
N GLY A 113 -4.47 18.03 -20.40
CA GLY A 113 -5.38 18.14 -21.56
C GLY A 113 -6.66 17.29 -21.47
N SER A 114 -6.87 16.55 -20.38
CA SER A 114 -8.14 15.85 -20.11
C SER A 114 -9.13 16.72 -19.32
N ASP A 115 -10.43 16.40 -19.39
CA ASP A 115 -11.48 17.03 -18.57
C ASP A 115 -11.26 16.80 -17.06
N ALA A 116 -10.53 15.74 -16.69
CA ALA A 116 -10.17 15.42 -15.32
C ALA A 116 -9.07 16.34 -14.74
N TYR A 117 -8.31 17.06 -15.58
CA TYR A 117 -7.15 17.84 -15.15
C TYR A 117 -7.50 18.95 -14.14
N GLY A 118 -8.52 19.74 -14.44
CA GLY A 118 -8.98 20.84 -13.58
C GLY A 118 -9.41 20.35 -12.19
N PRO A 119 -10.38 19.42 -12.10
CA PRO A 119 -10.80 18.82 -10.83
C PRO A 119 -9.67 18.14 -10.06
N ALA A 120 -8.71 17.50 -10.75
CA ALA A 120 -7.53 16.93 -10.12
C ALA A 120 -6.63 18.02 -9.49
N CYS A 121 -6.40 19.12 -10.19
CA CYS A 121 -5.65 20.28 -9.65
C CYS A 121 -6.33 20.87 -8.42
N ASP A 122 -7.66 20.93 -8.40
CA ASP A 122 -8.42 21.41 -7.23
C ASP A 122 -8.19 20.55 -5.99
N LEU A 123 -8.19 19.22 -6.13
CA LEU A 123 -7.87 18.31 -5.02
C LEU A 123 -6.44 18.49 -4.51
N VAL A 124 -5.47 18.61 -5.42
CA VAL A 124 -4.07 18.83 -5.05
C VAL A 124 -3.88 20.18 -4.35
N ARG A 125 -4.60 21.21 -4.79
CA ARG A 125 -4.62 22.52 -4.14
C ARG A 125 -5.16 22.43 -2.70
N LEU A 126 -6.17 21.61 -2.43
CA LEU A 126 -6.65 21.39 -1.05
C LEU A 126 -5.54 20.81 -0.16
N HIS A 127 -4.73 19.88 -0.67
CA HIS A 127 -3.55 19.43 0.06
C HIS A 127 -2.58 20.58 0.32
N GLN A 128 -2.28 21.40 -0.69
CA GLN A 128 -1.32 22.51 -0.55
C GLN A 128 -1.75 23.58 0.48
N LEU A 129 -3.05 23.88 0.62
CA LEU A 129 -3.57 24.88 1.56
C LEU A 129 -3.26 24.59 3.03
N GLY A 130 -2.93 23.34 3.38
CA GLY A 130 -2.61 22.96 4.75
C GLY A 130 -3.79 22.34 5.49
N GLU A 131 -3.45 21.55 6.50
CA GLU A 131 -4.40 20.67 7.20
C GLU A 131 -5.41 21.44 8.03
N GLY A 132 -6.64 20.94 8.09
CA GLY A 132 -7.75 21.60 8.79
C GLY A 132 -8.25 22.89 8.12
N THR A 133 -7.62 23.35 7.03
CA THR A 133 -8.01 24.57 6.31
C THR A 133 -9.24 24.33 5.42
N ALA A 134 -9.31 23.15 4.80
CA ALA A 134 -10.42 22.77 3.94
C ALA A 134 -11.49 22.02 4.74
N SER A 135 -12.74 22.43 4.58
CA SER A 135 -13.89 21.75 5.15
C SER A 135 -14.11 20.37 4.51
N ARG A 136 -14.76 19.47 5.24
CA ARG A 136 -15.20 18.16 4.72
C ARG A 136 -16.07 18.29 3.46
N GLN A 137 -16.84 19.38 3.34
CA GLN A 137 -17.66 19.65 2.16
C GLN A 137 -16.80 19.95 0.93
N GLN A 138 -15.74 20.76 1.08
CA GLN A 138 -14.82 21.08 -0.02
C GLN A 138 -14.12 19.83 -0.55
N TRP A 139 -13.63 18.95 0.33
CA TRP A 139 -13.04 17.66 -0.06
C TRP A 139 -14.02 16.80 -0.87
N ARG A 140 -15.25 16.65 -0.37
CA ARG A 140 -16.29 15.88 -1.06
C ARG A 140 -16.64 16.48 -2.41
N GLN A 141 -16.81 17.79 -2.51
CA GLN A 141 -17.14 18.47 -3.75
C GLN A 141 -16.04 18.31 -4.80
N ALA A 142 -14.78 18.53 -4.43
CA ALA A 142 -13.65 18.37 -5.34
C ALA A 142 -13.51 16.92 -5.82
N ARG A 143 -13.69 15.95 -4.92
CA ARG A 143 -13.67 14.52 -5.27
C ARG A 143 -14.82 14.12 -6.18
N SER A 144 -16.05 14.58 -5.89
CA SER A 144 -17.21 14.35 -6.75
C SER A 144 -17.01 14.94 -8.14
N ALA A 145 -16.47 16.16 -8.24
CA ALA A 145 -16.18 16.79 -9.51
C ALA A 145 -15.21 15.96 -10.35
N LEU A 146 -14.14 15.41 -9.74
CA LEU A 146 -13.20 14.55 -10.44
C LEU A 146 -13.83 13.23 -10.89
N VAL A 147 -14.56 12.53 -10.01
CA VAL A 147 -15.19 11.24 -10.34
C VAL A 147 -16.29 11.37 -11.40
N SER A 148 -16.89 12.55 -11.57
CA SER A 148 -17.88 12.82 -12.62
C SER A 148 -17.28 13.12 -14.00
N THR A 149 -15.96 13.22 -14.12
CA THR A 149 -15.31 13.49 -15.41
C THR A 149 -15.27 12.22 -16.27
N VAL A 150 -15.49 12.38 -17.58
CA VAL A 150 -15.31 11.29 -18.53
C VAL A 150 -13.83 11.28 -18.94
N SER A 151 -13.15 10.17 -18.69
CA SER A 151 -11.75 10.02 -19.08
C SER A 151 -11.63 9.69 -20.57
N ALA A 152 -10.64 10.25 -21.26
CA ALA A 152 -10.45 10.00 -22.70
C ALA A 152 -9.80 8.62 -22.98
N GLY A 153 -9.35 7.90 -21.94
CA GLY A 153 -8.78 6.56 -22.05
C GLY A 153 -8.50 5.91 -20.69
N PRO A 154 -8.10 4.63 -20.69
CA PRO A 154 -7.89 3.85 -19.47
C PRO A 154 -6.76 4.41 -18.59
N GLU A 155 -5.69 4.95 -19.21
CA GLU A 155 -4.58 5.54 -18.47
C GLU A 155 -5.01 6.80 -17.68
N GLN A 156 -5.84 7.65 -18.30
CA GLN A 156 -6.39 8.84 -17.65
C GLN A 156 -7.41 8.48 -16.57
N ALA A 157 -8.25 7.47 -16.80
CA ALA A 157 -9.19 6.97 -15.78
C ALA A 157 -8.44 6.45 -14.56
N SER A 158 -7.39 5.67 -14.79
CA SER A 158 -6.49 5.15 -13.77
C SER A 158 -5.81 6.26 -12.96
N ALA A 159 -5.27 7.28 -13.63
CA ALA A 159 -4.68 8.44 -12.96
C ALA A 159 -5.71 9.25 -12.16
N ALA A 160 -6.91 9.46 -12.72
CA ALA A 160 -8.01 10.15 -12.03
C ALA A 160 -8.46 9.38 -10.77
N ASN A 161 -8.53 8.04 -10.82
CA ASN A 161 -8.84 7.20 -9.66
C ASN A 161 -7.82 7.37 -8.53
N ILE A 162 -6.51 7.38 -8.88
CA ILE A 162 -5.45 7.61 -7.89
C ILE A 162 -5.60 9.01 -7.27
N VAL A 163 -5.81 10.07 -8.07
CA VAL A 163 -6.01 11.42 -7.53
C VAL A 163 -7.29 11.51 -6.67
N ALA A 164 -8.36 10.82 -7.06
CA ALA A 164 -9.59 10.76 -6.27
C ALA A 164 -9.38 10.03 -4.93
N ALA A 165 -8.48 9.05 -4.87
CA ALA A 165 -8.06 8.38 -3.65
C ALA A 165 -7.14 9.25 -2.79
N MET A 166 -6.45 10.24 -3.36
CA MET A 166 -5.77 11.30 -2.60
C MET A 166 -6.78 12.28 -1.98
N GLY A 167 -8.03 12.32 -2.45
CA GLY A 167 -9.04 13.33 -2.09
C GLY A 167 -9.65 13.22 -0.68
N TRP A 168 -8.82 12.97 0.33
CA TRP A 168 -9.21 12.89 1.73
C TRP A 168 -8.37 13.83 2.60
N ASP A 169 -9.00 14.30 3.68
CA ASP A 169 -8.25 14.85 4.81
C ASP A 169 -7.72 13.70 5.66
N PHE A 170 -6.44 13.36 5.46
CA PHE A 170 -5.77 12.26 6.17
C PHE A 170 -5.58 12.51 7.67
N THR A 171 -5.79 13.74 8.16
CA THR A 171 -5.79 14.03 9.60
C THR A 171 -7.03 13.47 10.29
N THR A 172 -8.17 13.50 9.59
CA THR A 172 -9.46 13.00 10.08
C THR A 172 -9.80 11.61 9.57
N THR A 173 -9.17 11.18 8.47
CA THR A 173 -9.39 9.89 7.80
C THR A 173 -8.04 9.22 7.51
N PRO A 174 -7.24 8.86 8.53
CA PRO A 174 -5.88 8.33 8.33
C PRO A 174 -5.85 6.98 7.60
N GLY A 175 -6.89 6.16 7.75
CA GLY A 175 -7.01 4.88 7.04
C GLY A 175 -7.04 5.00 5.51
N ALA A 176 -7.48 6.16 4.98
CA ALA A 176 -7.51 6.39 3.54
C ALA A 176 -6.12 6.35 2.89
N ALA A 177 -5.04 6.51 3.69
CA ALA A 177 -3.67 6.39 3.19
C ALA A 177 -3.37 4.96 2.70
N ALA A 178 -3.93 3.94 3.36
CA ALA A 178 -3.86 2.56 2.89
C ALA A 178 -4.70 2.35 1.63
N ASP A 179 -5.91 2.92 1.58
CA ASP A 179 -6.80 2.85 0.42
C ASP A 179 -6.16 3.44 -0.85
N LEU A 180 -5.42 4.55 -0.71
CA LEU A 180 -4.64 5.15 -1.79
C LEU A 180 -3.57 4.18 -2.33
N VAL A 181 -2.79 3.56 -1.45
CA VAL A 181 -1.77 2.58 -1.84
C VAL A 181 -2.42 1.38 -2.54
N HIS A 182 -3.53 0.88 -2.00
CA HIS A 182 -4.30 -0.20 -2.64
C HIS A 182 -4.85 0.21 -4.01
N THR A 183 -5.26 1.46 -4.19
CA THR A 183 -5.69 1.99 -5.48
C THR A 183 -4.52 1.97 -6.47
N CYS A 184 -3.33 2.45 -6.09
CA CYS A 184 -2.13 2.38 -6.95
C CYS A 184 -1.81 0.94 -7.39
N PHE A 185 -1.92 -0.03 -6.48
CA PHE A 185 -1.72 -1.45 -6.81
C PHE A 185 -2.81 -1.99 -7.72
N SER A 186 -4.08 -1.74 -7.40
CA SER A 186 -5.23 -2.20 -8.18
C SER A 186 -5.15 -1.68 -9.63
N GLU A 187 -4.81 -0.41 -9.81
CA GLU A 187 -4.64 0.20 -11.13
C GLU A 187 -3.49 -0.43 -11.92
N THR A 188 -2.37 -0.74 -11.26
CA THR A 188 -1.25 -1.46 -11.88
C THR A 188 -1.67 -2.88 -12.28
N SER A 189 -2.38 -3.59 -11.40
CA SER A 189 -2.90 -4.93 -11.68
C SER A 189 -3.87 -4.91 -12.86
N THR A 190 -4.78 -3.93 -12.92
CA THR A 190 -5.70 -3.76 -14.07
C THR A 190 -4.94 -3.58 -15.37
N ARG A 191 -3.92 -2.71 -15.43
CA ARG A 191 -3.10 -2.53 -16.64
C ARG A 191 -2.38 -3.81 -17.06
N VAL A 192 -1.85 -4.56 -16.10
CA VAL A 192 -1.21 -5.85 -16.39
C VAL A 192 -2.23 -6.85 -16.93
N ARG A 193 -3.45 -6.91 -16.39
CA ARG A 193 -4.51 -7.78 -16.93
C ARG A 193 -4.89 -7.39 -18.36
N GLU A 194 -5.12 -6.10 -18.61
CA GLU A 194 -5.47 -5.56 -19.92
C GLU A 194 -4.38 -5.85 -20.97
N ALA A 195 -3.10 -5.66 -20.63
CA ALA A 195 -1.97 -5.91 -21.54
C ALA A 195 -1.88 -7.37 -22.01
N PHE A 196 -2.47 -8.31 -21.27
CA PHE A 196 -2.52 -9.73 -21.59
C PHE A 196 -3.89 -10.16 -22.13
N GLY A 197 -4.81 -9.20 -22.35
CA GLY A 197 -6.18 -9.48 -22.81
C GLY A 197 -7.02 -10.25 -21.80
N TRP A 198 -6.70 -10.17 -20.50
CA TRP A 198 -7.46 -10.84 -19.45
C TRP A 198 -8.75 -10.08 -19.16
N THR A 199 -9.85 -10.82 -19.19
CA THR A 199 -11.18 -10.31 -18.86
C THR A 199 -11.52 -10.58 -17.39
N ASP A 200 -12.55 -9.91 -16.86
CA ASP A 200 -13.06 -10.22 -15.52
C ASP A 200 -13.51 -11.69 -15.41
N VAL A 201 -14.03 -12.25 -16.49
CA VAL A 201 -14.42 -13.68 -16.59
C VAL A 201 -13.21 -14.59 -16.37
N ASP A 202 -12.04 -14.24 -16.91
CA ASP A 202 -10.81 -15.01 -16.69
C ASP A 202 -10.37 -14.94 -15.23
N GLY A 203 -10.48 -13.76 -14.60
CA GLY A 203 -10.20 -13.56 -13.18
C GLY A 203 -11.11 -14.38 -12.28
N ASP A 204 -12.42 -14.32 -12.50
CA ASP A 204 -13.43 -15.07 -11.74
C ASP A 204 -13.23 -16.58 -11.89
N ARG A 205 -12.89 -17.03 -13.09
CA ARG A 205 -12.60 -18.44 -13.37
C ARG A 205 -11.39 -18.94 -12.58
N VAL A 206 -10.29 -18.19 -12.62
CA VAL A 206 -9.07 -18.53 -11.87
C VAL A 206 -9.33 -18.52 -10.36
N GLN A 207 -10.01 -17.49 -9.86
CA GLN A 207 -10.35 -17.40 -8.44
C GLN A 207 -11.24 -18.57 -8.01
N SER A 208 -12.22 -18.94 -8.84
CA SER A 208 -13.10 -20.09 -8.57
C SER A 208 -12.33 -21.42 -8.56
N ALA A 209 -11.37 -21.61 -9.47
CA ALA A 209 -10.50 -22.78 -9.48
C ALA A 209 -9.64 -22.85 -8.22
N ILE A 210 -9.02 -21.74 -7.81
CA ILE A 210 -8.24 -21.63 -6.57
C ILE A 210 -9.09 -21.99 -5.35
N VAL A 211 -10.28 -21.40 -5.21
CA VAL A 211 -11.20 -21.68 -4.09
C VAL A 211 -11.62 -23.16 -4.07
N ARG A 212 -11.96 -23.73 -5.23
CA ARG A 212 -12.33 -25.15 -5.34
C ARG A 212 -11.16 -26.04 -4.91
N LEU A 213 -9.97 -25.80 -5.44
CA LEU A 213 -8.76 -26.58 -5.12
C LEU A 213 -8.40 -26.48 -3.64
N HIS A 214 -8.50 -25.29 -3.04
CA HIS A 214 -8.36 -25.14 -1.58
C HIS A 214 -9.43 -25.89 -0.79
N THR A 215 -10.67 -25.91 -1.27
CA THR A 215 -11.76 -26.64 -0.62
C THR A 215 -11.51 -28.15 -0.66
N LEU A 216 -11.09 -28.69 -1.82
CA LEU A 216 -10.74 -30.10 -1.99
C LEU A 216 -9.55 -30.48 -1.10
N ALA A 217 -8.50 -29.66 -1.11
CA ALA A 217 -7.34 -29.88 -0.25
C ALA A 217 -7.69 -29.83 1.24
N GLY A 218 -8.54 -28.89 1.65
CA GLY A 218 -9.02 -28.82 3.04
C GLY A 218 -9.84 -30.04 3.45
N ALA A 219 -10.60 -30.63 2.52
CA ALA A 219 -11.37 -31.86 2.78
C ALA A 219 -10.46 -33.10 2.89
N GLU A 220 -9.37 -33.17 2.12
CA GLU A 220 -8.46 -34.32 2.08
C GLU A 220 -7.35 -34.24 3.14
N LEU A 221 -6.76 -33.05 3.32
CA LEU A 221 -5.60 -32.82 4.18
C LEU A 221 -5.97 -32.24 5.55
N GLY A 222 -7.21 -31.76 5.71
CA GLY A 222 -7.61 -30.95 6.85
C GLY A 222 -7.11 -29.51 6.73
N ASN A 223 -7.14 -28.78 7.84
CA ASN A 223 -6.63 -27.41 7.87
C ASN A 223 -5.10 -27.41 7.67
N PRO A 224 -4.54 -26.39 6.98
CA PRO A 224 -3.11 -26.19 6.96
C PRO A 224 -2.55 -26.11 8.40
N PRO A 225 -1.29 -26.51 8.62
CA PRO A 225 -0.66 -26.44 9.94
C PRO A 225 -0.86 -25.07 10.57
N ALA A 226 -1.39 -25.04 11.80
CA ALA A 226 -1.62 -23.80 12.53
C ALA A 226 -0.29 -23.06 12.78
N ASP A 227 0.76 -23.82 13.06
CA ASP A 227 2.14 -23.32 13.11
C ASP A 227 2.74 -23.29 11.71
N ARG A 228 2.79 -22.09 11.10
CA ARG A 228 3.42 -21.87 9.80
C ARG A 228 4.95 -21.89 9.83
N SER A 229 5.58 -21.89 11.01
CA SER A 229 7.04 -21.97 11.15
C SER A 229 7.56 -23.39 11.12
N ASP A 230 6.71 -24.38 11.36
CA ASP A 230 7.01 -25.78 11.08
C ASP A 230 7.10 -25.97 9.56
N ARG A 231 8.30 -25.64 9.03
CA ARG A 231 8.61 -25.70 7.60
C ARG A 231 8.40 -27.10 7.05
N GLU A 232 8.63 -28.15 7.84
CA GLU A 232 8.47 -29.52 7.39
C GLU A 232 6.99 -29.87 7.28
N ALA A 233 6.16 -29.54 8.27
CA ALA A 233 4.72 -29.71 8.19
C ALA A 233 4.11 -28.88 7.05
N MET A 234 4.54 -27.63 6.88
CA MET A 234 4.09 -26.78 5.79
C MET A 234 4.53 -27.33 4.42
N THR A 235 5.78 -27.80 4.29
CA THR A 235 6.28 -28.40 3.04
C THR A 235 5.46 -29.64 2.68
N ARG A 236 5.22 -30.56 3.63
CA ARG A 236 4.37 -31.74 3.39
C ARG A 236 2.95 -31.36 2.99
N TYR A 237 2.35 -30.37 3.66
CA TYR A 237 1.03 -29.87 3.30
C TYR A 237 1.03 -29.29 1.88
N MET A 238 2.04 -28.48 1.52
CA MET A 238 2.16 -27.88 0.19
C MET A 238 2.43 -28.92 -0.90
N GLU A 239 3.25 -29.94 -0.64
CA GLU A 239 3.49 -31.05 -1.55
C GLU A 239 2.20 -31.84 -1.81
N ALA A 240 1.47 -32.18 -0.75
CA ALA A 240 0.17 -32.83 -0.87
C ALA A 240 -0.87 -31.95 -1.58
N PHE A 241 -0.92 -30.65 -1.28
CA PHE A 241 -1.77 -29.68 -1.98
C PHE A 241 -1.44 -29.67 -3.48
N ASN A 242 -0.16 -29.58 -3.84
CA ASN A 242 0.29 -29.58 -5.23
C ASN A 242 -0.05 -30.89 -5.95
N ALA A 243 -0.02 -32.03 -5.25
CA ALA A 243 -0.45 -33.31 -5.80
C ALA A 243 -1.96 -33.33 -6.10
N ILE A 244 -2.79 -32.74 -5.23
CA ILE A 244 -4.23 -32.56 -5.45
C ILE A 244 -4.47 -31.64 -6.64
N VAL A 245 -3.76 -30.52 -6.73
CA VAL A 245 -3.83 -29.62 -7.89
C VAL A 245 -3.51 -30.39 -9.17
N ALA A 246 -2.39 -31.11 -9.22
CA ALA A 246 -1.98 -31.86 -10.41
C ALA A 246 -3.00 -32.96 -10.83
N ARG A 247 -3.78 -33.49 -9.87
CA ARG A 247 -4.78 -34.54 -10.10
C ARG A 247 -6.14 -33.99 -10.53
N GLU A 248 -6.58 -32.89 -9.92
CA GLU A 248 -7.94 -32.35 -10.03
C GLU A 248 -8.03 -31.13 -10.97
N GLU A 249 -6.90 -30.60 -11.42
CA GLU A 249 -6.83 -29.50 -12.37
C GLU A 249 -7.25 -29.99 -13.77
N THR A 250 -8.30 -29.39 -14.31
CA THR A 250 -8.69 -29.61 -15.70
C THR A 250 -7.68 -28.94 -16.64
N GLU A 251 -7.54 -29.42 -17.88
CA GLU A 251 -6.64 -28.80 -18.87
C GLU A 251 -6.89 -27.28 -19.03
N ALA A 252 -8.15 -26.90 -18.96
CA ALA A 252 -8.56 -25.51 -19.14
C ALA A 252 -8.29 -24.66 -17.88
N GLU A 253 -8.18 -25.28 -16.69
CA GLU A 253 -7.65 -24.64 -15.48
C GLU A 253 -6.13 -24.59 -15.49
N ALA A 254 -5.44 -25.62 -15.99
CA ALA A 254 -4.00 -25.62 -16.22
C ALA A 254 -3.57 -24.49 -17.14
N GLN A 255 -4.29 -24.28 -18.24
CA GLN A 255 -4.05 -23.15 -19.14
C GLN A 255 -4.32 -21.80 -18.45
N ALA A 256 -5.39 -21.71 -17.64
CA ALA A 256 -5.72 -20.48 -16.90
C ALA A 256 -4.71 -20.17 -15.79
N MET A 257 -4.24 -21.18 -15.05
CA MET A 257 -3.22 -21.05 -14.00
C MET A 257 -1.83 -20.82 -14.59
N ALA A 258 -1.49 -21.42 -15.74
CA ALA A 258 -0.26 -21.10 -16.46
C ALA A 258 -0.24 -19.63 -16.92
N ARG A 259 -1.34 -19.15 -17.52
CA ARG A 259 -1.50 -17.73 -17.85
C ARG A 259 -1.46 -16.85 -16.61
N MET A 260 -2.09 -17.25 -15.51
CA MET A 260 -1.99 -16.54 -14.23
C MET A 260 -0.55 -16.51 -13.71
N ARG A 261 0.26 -17.56 -13.88
CA ARG A 261 1.67 -17.55 -13.48
C ARG A 261 2.50 -16.62 -14.34
N GLU A 262 2.25 -16.55 -15.64
CA GLU A 262 2.88 -15.58 -16.54
C GLU A 262 2.50 -14.14 -16.16
N LEU A 263 1.20 -13.90 -15.97
CA LEU A 263 0.65 -12.65 -15.44
C LEU A 263 1.13 -12.34 -14.03
N GLY A 264 1.33 -13.34 -13.20
CA GLY A 264 1.81 -13.25 -11.84
C GLY A 264 3.28 -12.91 -11.80
N ALA A 265 4.08 -13.41 -12.74
CA ALA A 265 5.48 -13.01 -12.90
C ALA A 265 5.58 -11.54 -13.35
N VAL A 266 4.84 -11.14 -14.39
CA VAL A 266 4.85 -9.76 -14.88
C VAL A 266 4.15 -8.80 -13.90
N GLY A 267 3.09 -9.24 -13.26
CA GLY A 267 2.34 -8.53 -12.24
C GLY A 267 3.13 -8.39 -10.94
N SER A 268 3.86 -9.42 -10.51
CA SER A 268 4.80 -9.37 -9.38
C SER A 268 5.94 -8.41 -9.69
N GLU A 269 6.51 -8.47 -10.91
CA GLU A 269 7.55 -7.54 -11.33
C GLU A 269 7.02 -6.09 -11.39
N SER A 270 5.83 -5.87 -11.95
CA SER A 270 5.20 -4.55 -12.05
C SER A 270 4.83 -4.00 -10.68
N THR A 271 4.29 -4.84 -9.80
CA THR A 271 3.98 -4.50 -8.40
C THR A 271 5.26 -4.19 -7.63
N ARG A 272 6.33 -4.99 -7.80
CA ARG A 272 7.64 -4.72 -7.20
C ARG A 272 8.20 -3.39 -7.70
N LYS A 273 8.19 -3.14 -9.02
CA LYS A 273 8.60 -1.86 -9.62
C LYS A 273 7.80 -0.69 -9.06
N LEU A 274 6.48 -0.83 -8.94
CA LEU A 274 5.63 0.19 -8.32
C LEU A 274 6.02 0.40 -6.86
N LYS A 275 6.12 -0.67 -6.05
CA LYS A 275 6.55 -0.59 -4.65
C LYS A 275 7.88 0.16 -4.53
N THR A 276 8.88 -0.20 -5.33
CA THR A 276 10.17 0.48 -5.38
C THR A 276 10.01 1.96 -5.72
N LYS A 277 9.24 2.33 -6.75
CA LYS A 277 8.98 3.74 -7.08
C LYS A 277 8.30 4.51 -5.93
N LEU A 278 7.30 3.91 -5.28
CA LEU A 278 6.60 4.52 -4.15
C LEU A 278 7.55 4.70 -2.95
N LEU A 279 8.42 3.72 -2.70
CA LEU A 279 9.46 3.77 -1.67
C LEU A 279 10.53 4.82 -2.00
N ASP A 280 10.99 4.91 -3.25
CA ASP A 280 11.96 5.94 -3.67
C ASP A 280 11.42 7.35 -3.43
N GLY A 281 10.16 7.59 -3.81
CA GLY A 281 9.45 8.82 -3.49
C GLY A 281 9.43 9.07 -1.98
N LEU A 282 9.14 8.04 -1.18
CA LEU A 282 9.13 8.14 0.27
C LEU A 282 10.52 8.50 0.82
N PHE A 283 11.57 7.82 0.38
CA PHE A 283 12.95 8.07 0.80
C PHE A 283 13.40 9.49 0.50
N LEU A 284 13.02 10.03 -0.67
CA LEU A 284 13.28 11.43 -1.01
C LEU A 284 12.63 12.38 0.01
N GLN A 285 11.37 12.14 0.38
CA GLN A 285 10.65 12.99 1.33
C GLN A 285 11.14 12.81 2.77
N VAL A 286 11.49 11.59 3.17
CA VAL A 286 12.06 11.31 4.49
C VAL A 286 13.39 12.04 4.68
N ARG A 287 14.26 12.07 3.65
CA ARG A 287 15.53 12.80 3.70
C ARG A 287 15.36 14.31 3.70
N ALA A 288 14.28 14.81 3.10
CA ALA A 288 13.92 16.22 3.06
C ALA A 288 12.99 16.64 4.21
N ALA A 289 12.70 15.74 5.17
CA ALA A 289 11.66 15.94 6.17
C ALA A 289 11.93 17.18 7.02
N PRO A 290 10.97 18.11 7.15
CA PRO A 290 11.13 19.23 8.05
C PRO A 290 11.15 18.73 9.50
N LEU A 291 12.06 19.30 10.29
CA LEU A 291 12.14 19.02 11.72
C LEU A 291 11.17 19.92 12.48
N VAL A 292 10.43 19.36 13.44
CA VAL A 292 9.58 20.13 14.37
C VAL A 292 10.49 20.93 15.32
N LYS A 293 10.50 22.26 15.19
CA LYS A 293 11.28 23.17 16.04
C LYS A 293 10.56 23.44 17.36
N GLY A 294 11.31 23.46 18.47
CA GLY A 294 10.84 24.03 19.75
C GLY A 294 10.29 23.04 20.79
N GLU A 295 10.36 21.72 20.57
CA GLU A 295 10.03 20.77 21.63
C GLU A 295 11.22 20.57 22.60
N PRO A 296 10.99 20.45 23.92
CA PRO A 296 12.03 20.05 24.87
C PRO A 296 12.55 18.66 24.51
N VAL A 297 13.87 18.46 24.63
CA VAL A 297 14.46 17.12 24.53
C VAL A 297 14.12 16.41 25.83
N TYR A 298 13.23 15.43 25.79
CA TYR A 298 13.03 14.53 26.92
C TYR A 298 14.24 13.59 26.98
N THR A 299 15.23 13.95 27.80
CA THR A 299 16.36 13.08 28.18
C THR A 299 15.97 12.11 29.26
#